data_AF-A0A6B1H7R1-F1
#
_entry.id   AF-A0A6B1H7R1-F1
#
_cell.length_a   1.000
_cell.length_b   1.000
_cell.length_c   1.000
_cell.angle_alpha   90.00
_cell.angle_beta   90.00
_cell.angle_gamma   90.00
#
_symmetry.space_group_name_H-M   'P 1'
#
loop_
_entity.id
_entity.type
_entity.pdbx_description
1 polymer ?
#
loop_
_entity_poly.entity_id
_entity_poly.type
_entity_poly.pdbx_seq_one_letter_code
_entity_poly.pdbx_strand_id
1 'polypeptide(L)'
;MASLRPIALPWTDGFARGLPRRFNRIASDTTLFEPVATRVLNHHFTATMILDIIDSPGLSDYQRGRMAIAGWTKAMLADDVSAALKLSPHIRRHVPVLDPELALFEESPDKRFEAARIIFDYPAISPWMLPGIGRIQSRYDGTRLETRPMPDYVADGWSGYNWWCTAYGPHADDARRRADDTTRGARFAHYSEDDLENIRKVTDALATAATTAFGPHVIRYARENPGDPRVPRTLHRLVFATRHACYTAPGDISRAAFVLLHKHFPDSDWAKKTPYWYDGQI
;
A
#
# COMPACT_ATOMS: atom_id res chain seq x y z
N MET A 1 -7.09 26.71 -7.62
CA MET A 1 -7.19 25.23 -7.56
C MET A 1 -5.87 24.69 -7.06
N ALA A 2 -5.86 23.94 -5.95
CA ALA A 2 -4.63 23.32 -5.47
C ALA A 2 -4.21 22.18 -6.42
N SER A 3 -2.98 22.23 -6.92
CA SER A 3 -2.39 21.17 -7.73
C SER A 3 -2.12 19.96 -6.83
N LEU A 4 -2.99 18.95 -6.89
CA LEU A 4 -2.75 17.66 -6.23
C LEU A 4 -1.47 17.05 -6.81
N ARG A 5 -0.39 17.08 -6.04
CA ARG A 5 0.88 16.44 -6.41
C ARG A 5 0.66 14.92 -6.36
N PRO A 6 0.84 14.18 -7.47
CA PRO A 6 0.70 12.73 -7.44
C PRO A 6 1.82 12.14 -6.59
N ILE A 7 1.48 11.17 -5.75
CA ILE A 7 2.45 10.42 -4.96
C ILE A 7 3.01 9.26 -5.83
N ALA A 8 3.17 9.47 -7.16
CA ALA A 8 3.06 8.38 -8.16
C ALA A 8 3.70 8.53 -9.60
N LEU A 9 4.81 7.79 -9.94
CA LEU A 9 5.49 7.49 -11.25
C LEU A 9 6.73 6.53 -11.10
N PRO A 10 6.96 5.46 -11.88
CA PRO A 10 8.19 4.67 -11.82
C PRO A 10 9.32 5.25 -12.69
N TRP A 11 10.57 4.97 -12.32
CA TRP A 11 11.75 5.18 -13.18
C TRP A 11 12.32 3.84 -13.64
N THR A 12 12.48 3.67 -14.96
CA THR A 12 13.33 2.65 -15.58
C THR A 12 14.14 3.33 -16.68
N ASP A 13 15.36 2.85 -16.94
CA ASP A 13 16.38 3.61 -17.69
C ASP A 13 16.07 3.85 -19.19
N GLY A 14 14.98 3.28 -19.70
CA GLY A 14 14.42 3.60 -21.01
C GLY A 14 13.30 4.66 -21.00
N PHE A 15 12.58 4.83 -19.88
CA PHE A 15 11.28 5.52 -19.87
C PHE A 15 11.38 7.05 -19.84
N ALA A 16 12.47 7.60 -19.28
CA ALA A 16 12.68 9.05 -19.21
C ALA A 16 12.72 9.73 -20.60
N ARG A 17 13.09 8.99 -21.66
CA ARG A 17 13.12 9.50 -23.04
C ARG A 17 11.72 9.65 -23.67
N GLY A 18 10.67 9.15 -23.02
CA GLY A 18 9.29 9.17 -23.52
C GLY A 18 8.29 9.99 -22.69
N LEU A 19 8.70 10.54 -21.53
CA LEU A 19 7.82 11.28 -20.64
C LEU A 19 7.30 12.58 -21.33
N PRO A 20 5.97 12.80 -21.39
CA PRO A 20 5.43 14.10 -21.79
C PRO A 20 6.03 15.26 -20.99
N ARG A 21 6.44 16.35 -21.66
CA ARG A 21 7.20 17.49 -21.08
C ARG A 21 6.68 18.02 -19.73
N ARG A 22 5.38 17.88 -19.45
CA ARG A 22 4.76 18.24 -18.15
C ARG A 22 5.32 17.47 -16.94
N PHE A 23 5.79 16.22 -17.13
CA PHE A 23 6.33 15.39 -16.06
C PHE A 23 7.81 15.68 -15.77
N ASN A 24 8.55 16.21 -16.75
CA ASN A 24 9.92 16.68 -16.50
C ASN A 24 9.96 17.75 -15.41
N ARG A 25 8.90 18.57 -15.24
CA ARG A 25 8.78 19.57 -14.16
C ARG A 25 8.47 18.95 -12.78
N ILE A 26 7.90 17.75 -12.72
CA ILE A 26 7.72 17.04 -11.44
C ILE A 26 9.01 16.31 -11.06
N ALA A 27 9.71 15.74 -12.05
CA ALA A 27 10.98 15.06 -11.87
C ALA A 27 12.19 16.00 -11.66
N SER A 28 12.14 17.25 -12.16
CA SER A 28 13.22 18.23 -11.97
C SER A 28 13.31 18.78 -10.55
N ASP A 29 12.18 18.83 -9.86
CA ASP A 29 12.04 19.53 -8.58
C ASP A 29 11.93 18.55 -7.39
N THR A 30 12.04 17.24 -7.64
CA THR A 30 11.82 16.18 -6.64
C THR A 30 12.92 15.13 -6.68
N THR A 31 13.71 15.01 -5.61
CA THR A 31 14.66 13.90 -5.43
C THR A 31 13.88 12.59 -5.23
N LEU A 32 14.16 11.58 -6.06
CA LEU A 32 13.42 10.30 -6.09
C LEU A 32 14.21 9.19 -5.39
N PHE A 33 13.54 8.10 -5.02
CA PHE A 33 14.26 6.90 -4.59
C PHE A 33 14.75 6.10 -5.80
N GLU A 34 16.04 5.81 -5.80
CA GLU A 34 16.68 4.87 -6.72
C GLU A 34 16.19 3.43 -6.50
N PRO A 35 16.05 2.60 -7.56
CA PRO A 35 15.63 1.19 -7.44
C PRO A 35 16.55 0.29 -6.60
N VAL A 36 17.79 0.71 -6.34
CA VAL A 36 18.68 0.01 -5.38
C VAL A 36 18.34 0.40 -3.94
N ALA A 37 18.12 1.69 -3.68
CA ALA A 37 17.79 2.20 -2.35
C ALA A 37 16.43 1.65 -1.87
N THR A 38 15.42 1.62 -2.74
CA THR A 38 14.11 1.06 -2.38
C THR A 38 14.17 -0.42 -2.01
N ARG A 39 14.97 -1.24 -2.71
CA ARG A 39 15.17 -2.65 -2.35
C ARG A 39 15.73 -2.80 -0.93
N VAL A 40 16.76 -2.02 -0.59
CA VAL A 40 17.34 -2.04 0.77
C VAL A 40 16.29 -1.62 1.81
N LEU A 41 15.63 -0.49 1.60
CA LEU A 41 14.64 0.04 2.56
C LEU A 41 13.40 -0.88 2.68
N ASN A 42 13.03 -1.59 1.62
CA ASN A 42 11.92 -2.53 1.64
C ASN A 42 12.23 -3.80 2.45
N HIS A 43 13.44 -4.36 2.33
CA HIS A 43 13.80 -5.64 2.96
C HIS A 43 14.55 -5.52 4.29
N HIS A 44 15.11 -4.35 4.62
CA HIS A 44 15.93 -4.18 5.82
C HIS A 44 15.44 -3.13 6.80
N PHE A 45 14.49 -2.26 6.42
CA PHE A 45 14.00 -1.23 7.32
C PHE A 45 12.65 -1.62 7.91
N THR A 46 12.59 -1.65 9.24
CA THR A 46 11.37 -1.75 10.04
C THR A 46 10.67 -0.38 10.12
N ALA A 47 9.49 -0.33 10.73
CA ALA A 47 8.82 0.95 10.99
C ALA A 47 9.63 1.87 11.91
N THR A 48 10.29 1.30 12.94
CA THR A 48 11.16 2.03 13.88
C THR A 48 12.38 2.60 13.18
N MET A 49 13.10 1.79 12.38
CA MET A 49 14.24 2.29 11.60
C MET A 49 13.83 3.40 10.63
N ILE A 50 12.61 3.33 10.06
CA ILE A 50 12.08 4.42 9.23
C ILE A 50 11.87 5.68 10.08
N LEU A 51 11.32 5.60 11.29
CA LEU A 51 11.20 6.75 12.21
C LEU A 51 12.56 7.40 12.50
N ASP A 52 13.62 6.61 12.69
CA ASP A 52 14.94 7.13 13.01
C ASP A 52 15.57 7.93 11.86
N ILE A 53 15.28 7.57 10.61
CA ILE A 53 15.88 8.21 9.42
C ILE A 53 14.92 9.14 8.64
N ILE A 54 13.61 9.15 8.91
CA ILE A 54 12.63 9.92 8.14
C ILE A 54 12.88 11.43 8.19
N ASP A 55 13.47 11.95 9.27
CA ASP A 55 13.77 13.38 9.38
C ASP A 55 15.12 13.79 8.79
N SER A 56 15.92 12.85 8.27
CA SER A 56 17.25 13.08 7.69
C SER A 56 17.27 14.20 6.65
N PRO A 57 18.17 15.20 6.75
CA PRO A 57 18.19 16.37 5.87
C PRO A 57 18.47 16.03 4.39
N GLY A 58 18.93 14.82 4.08
CA GLY A 58 19.08 14.34 2.70
C GLY A 58 17.77 13.92 2.03
N LEU A 59 16.64 13.87 2.76
CA LEU A 59 15.33 13.46 2.24
C LEU A 59 14.45 14.67 1.88
N SER A 60 13.98 14.71 0.64
CA SER A 60 12.94 15.63 0.19
C SER A 60 11.57 15.32 0.82
N ASP A 61 10.67 16.31 0.91
CA ASP A 61 9.30 16.12 1.43
C ASP A 61 8.55 14.94 0.80
N TYR A 62 8.76 14.74 -0.51
CA TYR A 62 8.17 13.62 -1.23
C TYR A 62 8.72 12.26 -0.73
N GLN A 63 10.04 12.14 -0.57
CA GLN A 63 10.65 10.92 -0.02
C GLN A 63 10.19 10.66 1.43
N ARG A 64 10.08 11.71 2.25
CA ARG A 64 9.54 11.62 3.62
C ARG A 64 8.10 11.12 3.63
N GLY A 65 7.24 11.63 2.75
CA GLY A 65 5.86 11.17 2.60
C GLY A 65 5.75 9.69 2.20
N ARG A 66 6.59 9.22 1.26
CA ARG A 66 6.63 7.79 0.89
C ARG A 66 7.13 6.91 2.03
N MET A 67 8.19 7.33 2.71
CA MET A 67 8.72 6.62 3.89
C MET A 67 7.68 6.55 4.99
N ALA A 68 6.95 7.63 5.27
CA ALA A 68 5.89 7.66 6.26
C ALA A 68 4.80 6.62 5.96
N ILE A 69 4.28 6.59 4.72
CA ILE A 69 3.27 5.61 4.29
C ILE A 69 3.80 4.17 4.38
N ALA A 70 5.00 3.90 3.87
CA ALA A 70 5.57 2.56 3.85
C ALA A 70 5.88 2.05 5.26
N GLY A 71 6.47 2.90 6.10
CA GLY A 71 6.73 2.61 7.52
C GLY A 71 5.44 2.37 8.30
N TRP A 72 4.40 3.20 8.11
CA TRP A 72 3.11 3.04 8.79
C TRP A 72 2.44 1.73 8.38
N THR A 73 2.50 1.39 7.08
CA THR A 73 1.92 0.13 6.58
C THR A 73 2.72 -1.08 7.10
N LYS A 74 4.06 -0.99 7.17
CA LYS A 74 4.93 -1.99 7.82
C LYS A 74 4.61 -2.14 9.32
N ALA A 75 4.37 -1.04 10.02
CA ALA A 75 4.00 -1.03 11.44
C ALA A 75 2.69 -1.77 11.67
N MET A 76 1.65 -1.45 10.89
CA MET A 76 0.36 -2.13 10.97
C MET A 76 0.43 -3.61 10.54
N LEU A 77 1.32 -3.97 9.61
CA LEU A 77 1.59 -5.38 9.28
C LEU A 77 2.26 -6.16 10.44
N ALA A 78 3.11 -5.49 11.22
CA ALA A 78 3.84 -6.09 12.35
C ALA A 78 3.16 -5.96 13.72
N ASP A 79 1.91 -5.45 13.78
CA ASP A 79 1.17 -5.13 15.02
C ASP A 79 1.77 -4.00 15.87
N ASP A 80 2.72 -3.23 15.32
CA ASP A 80 3.30 -2.07 15.99
C ASP A 80 2.43 -0.82 15.81
N VAL A 81 1.28 -0.82 16.50
CA VAL A 81 0.38 0.34 16.56
C VAL A 81 1.10 1.59 17.11
N SER A 82 2.13 1.42 17.95
CA SER A 82 2.90 2.53 18.54
C SER A 82 3.73 3.25 17.47
N ALA A 83 4.48 2.51 16.65
CA ALA A 83 5.20 3.08 15.51
C ALA A 83 4.26 3.65 14.45
N ALA A 84 3.10 3.03 14.21
CA ALA A 84 2.08 3.57 13.31
C ALA A 84 1.59 4.96 13.79
N LEU A 85 1.24 5.11 15.06
CA LEU A 85 0.84 6.40 15.64
C LEU A 85 1.96 7.44 15.57
N LYS A 86 3.23 7.06 15.81
CA LYS A 86 4.38 7.96 15.66
C LYS A 86 4.61 8.40 14.20
N LEU A 87 4.29 7.57 13.22
CA LEU A 87 4.42 7.90 11.80
C LEU A 87 3.26 8.75 11.26
N SER A 88 2.08 8.69 11.86
CA SER A 88 0.91 9.47 11.42
C SER A 88 1.17 10.99 11.29
N PRO A 89 1.85 11.69 12.23
CA PRO A 89 2.26 13.08 12.04
C PRO A 89 3.13 13.35 10.79
N HIS A 90 3.99 12.41 10.39
CA HIS A 90 4.81 12.55 9.18
C HIS A 90 3.95 12.37 7.91
N ILE A 91 3.00 11.42 7.92
CA ILE A 91 2.03 11.27 6.83
C ILE A 91 1.19 12.55 6.72
N ARG A 92 0.64 13.06 7.83
CA ARG A 92 -0.15 14.31 7.89
C ARG A 92 0.62 15.50 7.29
N ARG A 93 1.91 15.65 7.63
CA ARG A 93 2.78 16.74 7.14
C ARG A 93 3.04 16.66 5.63
N HIS A 94 3.37 15.48 5.11
CA HIS A 94 3.86 15.31 3.73
C HIS A 94 2.80 14.80 2.75
N VAL A 95 1.67 14.29 3.27
CA VAL A 95 0.55 13.68 2.53
C VAL A 95 -0.79 14.14 3.15
N PRO A 96 -1.11 15.45 3.12
CA PRO A 96 -2.24 16.02 3.86
C PRO A 96 -3.62 15.52 3.41
N VAL A 97 -3.73 14.87 2.24
CA VAL A 97 -4.98 14.24 1.78
C VAL A 97 -5.43 13.07 2.67
N LEU A 98 -4.52 12.51 3.48
CA LEU A 98 -4.80 11.45 4.45
C LEU A 98 -5.11 11.97 5.86
N ASP A 99 -5.02 13.29 6.12
CA ASP A 99 -5.22 13.84 7.47
C ASP A 99 -6.57 13.45 8.13
N PRO A 100 -7.74 13.57 7.45
CA PRO A 100 -9.02 13.15 8.05
C PRO A 100 -9.08 11.65 8.36
N GLU A 101 -8.36 10.84 7.59
CA GLU A 101 -8.29 9.39 7.76
C GLU A 101 -7.41 9.02 8.95
N LEU A 102 -6.29 9.72 9.12
CA LEU A 102 -5.38 9.56 10.25
C LEU A 102 -6.03 9.98 11.56
N ALA A 103 -6.86 11.03 11.57
CA ALA A 103 -7.64 11.40 12.75
C ALA A 103 -8.58 10.26 13.19
N LEU A 104 -9.35 9.67 12.26
CA LEU A 104 -10.20 8.51 12.54
C LEU A 104 -9.39 7.30 13.06
N PHE A 105 -8.21 7.04 12.48
CA PHE A 105 -7.29 6.03 12.98
C PHE A 105 -6.76 6.35 14.39
N GLU A 106 -6.37 7.59 14.68
CA GLU A 106 -5.84 8.05 15.97
C GLU A 106 -6.90 8.02 17.08
N GLU A 107 -8.17 8.26 16.77
CA GLU A 107 -9.29 8.24 17.73
C GLU A 107 -9.89 6.84 17.95
N SER A 108 -9.96 5.99 16.92
CA SER A 108 -10.70 4.71 16.98
C SER A 108 -10.15 3.72 18.02
N PRO A 109 -11.00 3.00 18.78
CA PRO A 109 -10.55 1.89 19.61
C PRO A 109 -10.10 0.67 18.78
N ASP A 110 -10.58 0.52 17.54
CA ASP A 110 -10.18 -0.56 16.63
C ASP A 110 -9.22 -0.03 15.54
N LYS A 111 -7.96 0.12 15.93
CA LYS A 111 -6.87 0.55 15.05
C LYS A 111 -6.69 -0.38 13.83
N ARG A 112 -7.03 -1.66 13.96
CA ARG A 112 -6.84 -2.64 12.88
C ARG A 112 -7.93 -2.52 11.82
N PHE A 113 -9.17 -2.26 12.23
CA PHE A 113 -10.24 -1.90 11.30
C PHE A 113 -9.94 -0.60 10.56
N GLU A 114 -9.59 0.49 11.26
CA GLU A 114 -9.32 1.77 10.60
C GLU A 114 -8.14 1.65 9.63
N ALA A 115 -7.03 1.01 10.03
CA ALA A 115 -5.92 0.81 9.12
C ALA A 115 -6.32 0.02 7.87
N ALA A 116 -7.10 -1.06 8.02
CA ALA A 116 -7.63 -1.83 6.90
C ALA A 116 -8.53 -0.97 6.00
N ARG A 117 -9.42 -0.15 6.59
CA ARG A 117 -10.31 0.76 5.85
C ARG A 117 -9.50 1.76 5.01
N ILE A 118 -8.51 2.41 5.61
CA ILE A 118 -7.64 3.37 4.95
C ILE A 118 -6.87 2.70 3.79
N ILE A 119 -6.31 1.51 4.02
CA ILE A 119 -5.64 0.72 2.97
C ILE A 119 -6.61 0.40 1.81
N PHE A 120 -7.83 -0.06 2.09
CA PHE A 120 -8.80 -0.41 1.05
C PHE A 120 -9.49 0.81 0.38
N ASP A 121 -9.45 1.99 0.98
CA ASP A 121 -9.89 3.23 0.34
C ASP A 121 -8.80 3.92 -0.49
N TYR A 122 -7.52 3.68 -0.18
CA TYR A 122 -6.37 4.27 -0.87
C TYR A 122 -5.41 3.19 -1.41
N PRO A 123 -5.66 2.66 -2.63
CA PRO A 123 -4.87 1.57 -3.22
C PRO A 123 -3.37 1.86 -3.45
N ALA A 124 -2.88 3.08 -3.20
CA ALA A 124 -1.45 3.38 -3.20
C ALA A 124 -0.74 3.15 -1.87
N ILE A 125 -1.50 2.98 -0.78
CA ILE A 125 -0.95 2.63 0.52
C ILE A 125 -0.43 1.20 0.45
N SER A 126 0.85 1.07 0.78
CA SER A 126 1.64 -0.11 0.54
C SER A 126 2.85 -0.08 1.46
N PRO A 127 3.28 -1.23 2.01
CA PRO A 127 4.50 -1.32 2.80
C PRO A 127 5.76 -1.23 1.91
N TRP A 128 5.58 -1.25 0.58
CA TRP A 128 6.65 -1.14 -0.40
C TRP A 128 6.89 0.31 -0.80
N MET A 129 8.13 0.77 -0.61
CA MET A 129 8.63 1.94 -1.32
C MET A 129 8.89 1.56 -2.77
N LEU A 130 8.13 2.21 -3.65
CA LEU A 130 8.30 2.15 -5.10
C LEU A 130 9.34 3.20 -5.52
N PRO A 131 10.25 2.88 -6.47
CA PRO A 131 11.19 3.85 -7.00
C PRO A 131 10.50 4.88 -7.90
N GLY A 132 11.20 5.99 -8.20
CA GLY A 132 10.61 7.14 -8.89
C GLY A 132 9.68 7.93 -7.95
N ILE A 133 8.61 8.55 -8.48
CA ILE A 133 7.50 8.99 -7.63
C ILE A 133 6.43 7.91 -7.29
N GLY A 134 6.40 6.65 -7.78
CA GLY A 134 5.34 5.64 -7.43
C GLY A 134 4.40 5.11 -8.57
N ARG A 135 3.05 5.11 -8.39
CA ARG A 135 2.05 4.48 -9.31
C ARG A 135 1.86 5.13 -10.69
N ILE A 136 1.60 4.34 -11.72
CA ILE A 136 1.10 4.81 -13.03
C ILE A 136 -0.02 3.94 -13.55
N GLN A 137 -0.87 4.54 -14.38
CA GLN A 137 -1.62 3.81 -15.39
C GLN A 137 -0.91 3.94 -16.73
N SER A 138 -0.60 2.81 -17.35
CA SER A 138 -0.09 2.73 -18.72
C SER A 138 -1.14 2.06 -19.60
N ARG A 139 -1.67 2.78 -20.59
CA ARG A 139 -2.66 2.28 -21.54
C ARG A 139 -2.02 2.20 -22.93
N TYR A 140 -2.02 1.00 -23.52
CA TYR A 140 -1.69 0.84 -24.94
C TYR A 140 -2.98 0.94 -25.76
N ASP A 141 -2.99 1.79 -26.79
CA ASP A 141 -4.15 2.00 -27.66
C ASP A 141 -4.04 1.29 -29.04
N GLY A 142 -2.98 0.51 -29.24
CA GLY A 142 -2.63 -0.09 -30.54
C GLY A 142 -1.52 0.66 -31.28
N THR A 143 -1.29 1.95 -30.95
CA THR A 143 -0.33 2.82 -31.63
C THR A 143 0.68 3.48 -30.67
N ARG A 144 0.26 3.74 -29.42
CA ARG A 144 1.07 4.42 -28.42
C ARG A 144 0.80 3.85 -27.03
N LEU A 145 1.85 3.81 -26.21
CA LEU A 145 1.73 3.65 -24.77
C LEU A 145 1.52 5.03 -24.13
N GLU A 146 0.32 5.30 -23.65
CA GLU A 146 0.04 6.47 -22.82
C GLU A 146 0.27 6.14 -21.35
N THR A 147 1.23 6.83 -20.72
CA THR A 147 1.46 6.75 -19.27
C THR A 147 0.94 8.01 -18.59
N ARG A 148 0.13 7.83 -17.55
CA ARG A 148 -0.45 8.91 -16.73
C ARG A 148 -0.26 8.57 -15.23
N PRO A 149 0.10 9.53 -14.36
CA PRO A 149 0.03 9.34 -12.91
C PRO A 149 -1.41 8.99 -12.53
N MET A 150 -1.57 8.05 -11.61
CA MET A 150 -2.87 7.65 -11.09
C MET A 150 -3.06 8.24 -9.69
N PRO A 151 -4.21 8.90 -9.39
CA PRO A 151 -4.47 9.41 -8.05
C PRO A 151 -4.55 8.25 -7.05
N ASP A 152 -4.01 8.47 -5.86
CA ASP A 152 -3.73 7.40 -4.89
C ASP A 152 -4.97 6.71 -4.30
N TYR A 153 -6.14 7.37 -4.39
CA TYR A 153 -7.47 6.87 -4.01
C TYR A 153 -8.23 6.19 -5.18
N VAL A 154 -7.69 6.22 -6.39
CA VAL A 154 -8.28 5.54 -7.55
C VAL A 154 -7.81 4.10 -7.57
N ALA A 155 -8.76 3.18 -7.48
CA ALA A 155 -8.56 1.79 -7.83
C ALA A 155 -8.90 1.64 -9.33
N ASP A 156 -7.95 1.20 -10.15
CA ASP A 156 -8.24 0.89 -11.55
C ASP A 156 -8.58 -0.60 -11.74
N GLY A 157 -9.20 -0.91 -12.88
CA GLY A 157 -9.60 -2.29 -13.20
C GLY A 157 -8.43 -3.21 -13.55
N TRP A 158 -7.19 -2.73 -13.53
CA TRP A 158 -6.00 -3.46 -13.93
C TRP A 158 -5.21 -3.95 -12.72
N SER A 159 -5.04 -5.27 -12.62
CA SER A 159 -4.21 -5.89 -11.59
C SER A 159 -2.73 -5.52 -11.75
N GLY A 160 -2.04 -5.34 -10.62
CA GLY A 160 -0.59 -5.04 -10.57
C GLY A 160 -0.21 -3.64 -10.08
N TYR A 161 -1.13 -2.67 -10.06
CA TYR A 161 -0.87 -1.32 -9.52
C TYR A 161 -1.77 -0.92 -8.35
N ASN A 162 -2.75 -1.73 -7.95
CA ASN A 162 -3.61 -1.47 -6.79
C ASN A 162 -3.15 -2.35 -5.63
N TRP A 163 -3.01 -1.75 -4.44
CA TRP A 163 -2.52 -2.43 -3.23
C TRP A 163 -1.18 -3.15 -3.47
N TRP A 164 -0.87 -4.17 -2.65
CA TRP A 164 0.25 -5.06 -2.89
C TRP A 164 -0.21 -6.52 -2.96
N CYS A 165 0.33 -7.23 -3.94
CA CYS A 165 0.56 -8.66 -3.83
C CYS A 165 1.52 -8.95 -2.66
N THR A 166 1.64 -10.23 -2.30
CA THR A 166 2.85 -10.78 -1.68
C THR A 166 4.14 -10.16 -2.26
N ALA A 167 5.24 -10.10 -1.50
CA ALA A 167 6.59 -9.67 -1.95
C ALA A 167 7.18 -10.39 -3.20
N TYR A 168 6.38 -11.30 -3.74
CA TYR A 168 6.72 -12.65 -4.16
C TYR A 168 5.58 -13.06 -5.11
N GLY A 169 5.60 -12.55 -6.34
CA GLY A 169 4.59 -12.87 -7.36
C GLY A 169 4.59 -14.36 -7.76
N PRO A 170 4.27 -14.75 -9.00
CA PRO A 170 4.33 -16.16 -9.42
C PRO A 170 5.73 -16.83 -9.36
N HIS A 171 6.74 -16.12 -8.85
CA HIS A 171 8.11 -16.58 -8.60
C HIS A 171 8.51 -16.40 -7.13
N ALA A 172 7.61 -16.76 -6.20
CA ALA A 172 7.84 -16.59 -4.76
C ALA A 172 9.13 -17.25 -4.25
N ASP A 173 9.51 -18.42 -4.79
CA ASP A 173 10.72 -19.15 -4.39
C ASP A 173 12.03 -18.56 -4.95
N ASP A 174 11.98 -17.87 -6.08
CA ASP A 174 13.14 -17.12 -6.60
C ASP A 174 13.34 -15.83 -5.82
N ALA A 175 12.24 -15.19 -5.42
CA ALA A 175 12.28 -13.96 -4.67
C ALA A 175 12.59 -14.19 -3.17
N ARG A 176 12.20 -15.33 -2.57
CA ARG A 176 12.75 -15.80 -1.29
C ARG A 176 14.25 -16.07 -1.38
N ARG A 177 14.73 -16.76 -2.43
CA ARG A 177 16.17 -16.95 -2.67
C ARG A 177 16.93 -15.64 -2.86
N ARG A 178 16.33 -14.63 -3.49
CA ARG A 178 16.90 -13.27 -3.58
C ARG A 178 16.79 -12.50 -2.25
N ALA A 179 15.76 -12.74 -1.44
CA ALA A 179 15.63 -12.15 -0.11
C ALA A 179 16.78 -12.61 0.79
N ASP A 180 17.10 -13.91 0.77
CA ASP A 180 18.25 -14.54 1.44
C ASP A 180 19.63 -14.02 0.96
N ASP A 181 19.70 -13.49 -0.27
CA ASP A 181 20.89 -12.83 -0.79
C ASP A 181 20.92 -11.33 -0.42
N THR A 182 19.75 -10.67 -0.32
CA THR A 182 19.66 -9.29 0.17
C THR A 182 19.87 -9.17 1.68
N THR A 183 19.51 -10.15 2.50
CA THR A 183 19.86 -10.16 3.94
C THR A 183 21.38 -10.22 4.18
N ARG A 184 22.17 -10.61 3.18
CA ARG A 184 23.64 -10.49 3.14
C ARG A 184 24.14 -9.15 2.55
N GLY A 185 23.24 -8.32 2.03
CA GLY A 185 23.52 -7.22 1.10
C GLY A 185 23.72 -5.85 1.74
N ALA A 186 23.09 -5.56 2.88
CA ALA A 186 23.27 -4.30 3.61
C ALA A 186 24.56 -4.30 4.46
N ARG A 187 25.73 -4.45 3.81
CA ARG A 187 27.06 -4.55 4.45
C ARG A 187 27.48 -3.35 5.31
N PHE A 188 26.69 -2.28 5.29
CA PHE A 188 26.90 -1.04 6.05
C PHE A 188 26.03 -0.95 7.31
N ALA A 189 25.11 -1.90 7.52
CA ALA A 189 24.20 -1.90 8.67
C ALA A 189 24.62 -2.96 9.69
N HIS A 190 24.90 -2.52 10.91
CA HIS A 190 24.98 -3.40 12.07
C HIS A 190 23.58 -3.48 12.68
N TYR A 191 22.97 -4.66 12.62
CA TYR A 191 21.67 -4.94 13.24
C TYR A 191 21.88 -5.52 14.64
N SER A 192 21.08 -5.08 15.61
CA SER A 192 20.89 -5.81 16.86
C SER A 192 20.09 -7.11 16.64
N GLU A 193 20.02 -7.98 17.64
CA GLU A 193 19.16 -9.18 17.56
C GLU A 193 17.67 -8.81 17.44
N ASP A 194 17.24 -7.75 18.16
CA ASP A 194 15.88 -7.20 18.08
C ASP A 194 15.59 -6.63 16.68
N ASP A 195 16.55 -5.97 16.05
CA ASP A 195 16.42 -5.48 14.67
C ASP A 195 16.22 -6.64 13.69
N LEU A 196 17.04 -7.70 13.79
CA LEU A 196 16.92 -8.88 12.93
C LEU A 196 15.57 -9.57 13.11
N GLU A 197 15.09 -9.67 14.35
CA GLU A 197 13.79 -10.28 14.64
C GLU A 197 12.62 -9.43 14.12
N ASN A 198 12.68 -8.10 14.26
CA ASN A 198 11.68 -7.20 13.70
C ASN A 198 11.73 -7.16 12.16
N ILE A 199 12.91 -7.27 11.54
CA ILE A 199 13.06 -7.44 10.09
C ILE A 199 12.40 -8.75 9.62
N ARG A 200 12.57 -9.86 10.34
CA ARG A 200 11.90 -11.15 10.01
C ARG A 200 10.38 -11.02 10.07
N LYS A 201 9.83 -10.52 11.18
CA LYS A 201 8.38 -10.29 11.34
C LYS A 201 7.79 -9.45 10.21
N VAL A 202 8.46 -8.34 9.87
CA VAL A 202 8.06 -7.49 8.74
C VAL A 202 8.18 -8.25 7.42
N THR A 203 9.24 -9.03 7.20
CA THR A 203 9.45 -9.81 5.95
C THR A 203 8.40 -10.89 5.75
N ASP A 204 7.99 -11.59 6.81
CA ASP A 204 6.93 -12.61 6.74
C ASP A 204 5.55 -11.96 6.53
N ALA A 205 5.27 -10.83 7.19
CA ALA A 205 4.03 -10.08 6.94
C ALA A 205 4.00 -9.49 5.50
N LEU A 206 5.15 -9.06 4.98
CA LEU A 206 5.33 -8.62 3.58
C LEU A 206 5.15 -9.76 2.56
N ALA A 207 5.34 -11.02 2.97
CA ALA A 207 5.04 -12.18 2.14
C ALA A 207 3.53 -12.38 1.91
N THR A 208 2.67 -11.56 2.52
CA THR A 208 1.21 -11.66 2.50
C THR A 208 0.58 -10.50 1.69
N ALA A 209 -0.39 -10.82 0.82
CA ALA A 209 -1.12 -9.82 0.05
C ALA A 209 -2.04 -8.96 0.94
N ALA A 210 -2.32 -7.71 0.53
CA ALA A 210 -3.12 -6.75 1.31
C ALA A 210 -4.48 -7.30 1.77
N THR A 211 -5.18 -8.03 0.88
CA THR A 211 -6.48 -8.64 1.16
C THR A 211 -6.40 -9.72 2.24
N THR A 212 -5.35 -10.54 2.23
CA THR A 212 -5.11 -11.58 3.23
C THR A 212 -4.70 -10.98 4.58
N ALA A 213 -3.84 -9.95 4.57
CA ALA A 213 -3.37 -9.32 5.80
C ALA A 213 -4.44 -8.48 6.51
N PHE A 214 -5.27 -7.72 5.76
CA PHE A 214 -6.20 -6.75 6.35
C PHE A 214 -7.69 -7.10 6.18
N GLY A 215 -8.04 -8.00 5.26
CA GLY A 215 -9.42 -8.46 5.05
C GLY A 215 -10.09 -9.08 6.29
N PRO A 216 -9.39 -9.94 7.08
CA PRO A 216 -9.95 -10.50 8.31
C PRO A 216 -10.40 -9.44 9.33
N HIS A 217 -9.68 -8.31 9.43
CA HIS A 217 -10.05 -7.23 10.34
C HIS A 217 -11.34 -6.51 9.90
N VAL A 218 -11.52 -6.27 8.61
CA VAL A 218 -12.78 -5.74 8.05
C VAL A 218 -13.94 -6.71 8.31
N ILE A 219 -13.72 -8.01 8.05
CA ILE A 219 -14.75 -9.06 8.23
C ILE A 219 -15.15 -9.20 9.70
N ARG A 220 -14.20 -9.15 10.63
CA ARG A 220 -14.48 -9.14 12.08
C ARG A 220 -15.32 -7.90 12.45
N TYR A 221 -14.80 -6.70 12.16
CA TYR A 221 -15.44 -5.45 12.54
C TYR A 221 -16.87 -5.34 11.98
N ALA A 222 -17.08 -5.75 10.73
CA ALA A 222 -18.40 -5.73 10.09
C ALA A 222 -19.43 -6.68 10.73
N ARG A 223 -19.00 -7.79 11.34
CA ARG A 223 -19.87 -8.70 12.11
C ARG A 223 -20.25 -8.12 13.47
N GLU A 224 -19.30 -7.43 14.10
CA GLU A 224 -19.45 -6.81 15.42
C GLU A 224 -20.23 -5.49 15.35
N ASN A 225 -20.10 -4.74 14.24
CA ASN A 225 -20.64 -3.39 14.05
C ASN A 225 -21.48 -3.27 12.76
N PRO A 226 -22.54 -4.09 12.56
CA PRO A 226 -23.35 -4.06 11.33
C PRO A 226 -24.20 -2.79 11.17
N GLY A 227 -24.20 -1.87 12.14
CA GLY A 227 -24.84 -0.55 12.06
C GLY A 227 -23.92 0.59 11.61
N ASP A 228 -22.59 0.37 11.51
CA ASP A 228 -21.67 1.43 11.14
C ASP A 228 -21.80 1.78 9.63
N PRO A 229 -22.13 3.05 9.28
CA PRO A 229 -22.37 3.46 7.89
C PRO A 229 -21.14 3.38 6.98
N ARG A 230 -19.93 3.19 7.53
CA ARG A 230 -18.67 3.05 6.79
C ARG A 230 -18.47 1.63 6.28
N VAL A 231 -18.96 0.62 7.01
CA VAL A 231 -18.79 -0.81 6.71
C VAL A 231 -19.23 -1.23 5.29
N PRO A 232 -20.36 -0.76 4.72
CA PRO A 232 -20.79 -1.20 3.38
C PRO A 232 -19.77 -0.85 2.29
N ARG A 233 -19.18 0.35 2.38
CA ARG A 233 -18.13 0.80 1.47
C ARG A 233 -16.87 -0.04 1.65
N THR A 234 -16.45 -0.29 2.89
CA THR A 234 -15.24 -1.06 3.18
C THR A 234 -15.36 -2.52 2.71
N LEU A 235 -16.53 -3.15 2.88
CA LEU A 235 -16.80 -4.49 2.37
C LEU A 235 -16.78 -4.53 0.83
N HIS A 236 -17.40 -3.56 0.15
CA HIS A 236 -17.31 -3.42 -1.31
C HIS A 236 -15.86 -3.26 -1.78
N ARG A 237 -15.07 -2.39 -1.11
CA ARG A 237 -13.65 -2.19 -1.42
C ARG A 237 -12.83 -3.45 -1.23
N LEU A 238 -13.10 -4.25 -0.18
CA LEU A 238 -12.44 -5.53 0.04
C LEU A 238 -12.76 -6.55 -1.07
N VAL A 239 -14.03 -6.69 -1.48
CA VAL A 239 -14.40 -7.55 -2.62
C VAL A 239 -13.69 -7.09 -3.90
N PHE A 240 -13.71 -5.78 -4.19
CA PHE A 240 -13.00 -5.21 -5.34
C PHE A 240 -11.49 -5.50 -5.28
N ALA A 241 -10.86 -5.34 -4.11
CA ALA A 241 -9.44 -5.62 -3.91
C ALA A 241 -9.09 -7.08 -4.17
N THR A 242 -9.96 -8.06 -3.85
CA THR A 242 -9.67 -9.48 -4.18
C THR A 242 -9.54 -9.76 -5.68
N ARG A 243 -10.11 -8.93 -6.56
CA ARG A 243 -9.92 -9.04 -8.02
C ARG A 243 -8.76 -8.20 -8.54
N HIS A 244 -8.56 -7.02 -7.98
CA HIS A 244 -7.71 -5.98 -8.58
C HIS A 244 -6.38 -5.73 -7.84
N ALA A 245 -6.20 -6.30 -6.63
CA ALA A 245 -4.92 -6.26 -5.92
C ALA A 245 -3.93 -7.28 -6.47
N CYS A 246 -4.31 -8.57 -6.43
CA CYS A 246 -3.42 -9.67 -6.77
C CYS A 246 -4.20 -10.87 -7.30
N TYR A 247 -3.63 -11.59 -8.27
CA TYR A 247 -4.22 -12.78 -8.89
C TYR A 247 -4.38 -13.99 -7.94
N THR A 248 -3.81 -13.92 -6.73
CA THR A 248 -3.79 -15.01 -5.74
C THR A 248 -4.56 -14.64 -4.45
N ALA A 249 -5.43 -13.64 -4.50
CA ALA A 249 -6.22 -13.25 -3.34
C ALA A 249 -7.18 -14.38 -2.90
N PRO A 250 -7.30 -14.70 -1.60
CA PRO A 250 -8.15 -15.79 -1.14
C PRO A 250 -9.64 -15.54 -1.44
N GLY A 251 -10.29 -16.50 -2.13
CA GLY A 251 -11.69 -16.38 -2.52
C GLY A 251 -12.69 -16.46 -1.37
N ASP A 252 -12.30 -17.06 -0.25
CA ASP A 252 -13.07 -17.08 0.99
C ASP A 252 -13.21 -15.67 1.61
N ILE A 253 -12.17 -14.83 1.54
CA ILE A 253 -12.21 -13.43 1.96
C ILE A 253 -13.19 -12.63 1.08
N SER A 254 -13.12 -12.83 -0.24
CA SER A 254 -14.05 -12.20 -1.20
C SER A 254 -15.50 -12.59 -0.89
N ARG A 255 -15.75 -13.89 -0.74
CA ARG A 255 -17.06 -14.45 -0.43
C ARG A 255 -17.59 -13.97 0.91
N ALA A 256 -16.76 -13.95 1.96
CA ALA A 256 -17.16 -13.51 3.29
C ALA A 256 -17.54 -12.02 3.30
N ALA A 257 -16.77 -11.17 2.62
CA ALA A 257 -17.07 -9.75 2.51
C ALA A 257 -18.35 -9.49 1.72
N PHE A 258 -18.54 -10.18 0.59
CA PHE A 258 -19.76 -10.12 -0.23
C PHE A 258 -21.00 -10.57 0.56
N VAL A 259 -20.93 -11.71 1.26
CA VAL A 259 -22.05 -12.24 2.05
C VAL A 259 -22.43 -11.27 3.17
N LEU A 260 -21.46 -10.67 3.88
CA LEU A 260 -21.76 -9.66 4.89
C LEU A 260 -22.40 -8.42 4.29
N LEU A 261 -21.90 -7.94 3.14
CA LEU A 261 -22.42 -6.76 2.46
C LEU A 261 -23.90 -6.94 2.06
N HIS A 262 -24.22 -8.04 1.38
CA HIS A 262 -25.59 -8.32 0.93
C HIS A 262 -26.53 -8.75 2.06
N LYS A 263 -26.02 -9.38 3.13
CA LYS A 263 -26.85 -9.77 4.28
C LYS A 263 -27.24 -8.58 5.16
N HIS A 264 -26.32 -7.65 5.41
CA HIS A 264 -26.55 -6.54 6.36
C HIS A 264 -26.91 -5.23 5.67
N PHE A 265 -26.59 -5.05 4.38
CA PHE A 265 -26.80 -3.80 3.65
C PHE A 265 -27.33 -4.01 2.21
N PRO A 266 -28.36 -4.86 1.98
CA PRO A 266 -28.83 -5.23 0.65
C PRO A 266 -29.23 -4.02 -0.22
N ASP A 267 -29.87 -3.01 0.37
CA ASP A 267 -30.35 -1.82 -0.35
C ASP A 267 -29.26 -0.75 -0.56
N SER A 268 -28.06 -0.95 -0.03
CA SER A 268 -26.96 0.00 -0.19
C SER A 268 -26.46 0.06 -1.63
N ASP A 269 -26.03 1.24 -2.07
CA ASP A 269 -25.41 1.39 -3.39
C ASP A 269 -24.12 0.56 -3.53
N TRP A 270 -23.49 0.22 -2.41
CA TRP A 270 -22.31 -0.63 -2.35
C TRP A 270 -22.64 -2.10 -2.64
N ALA A 271 -23.75 -2.63 -2.09
CA ALA A 271 -24.26 -3.95 -2.45
C ALA A 271 -24.63 -4.02 -3.95
N LYS A 272 -25.36 -3.01 -4.46
CA LYS A 272 -25.70 -2.90 -5.90
C LYS A 272 -24.48 -2.85 -6.82
N LYS A 273 -23.40 -2.17 -6.39
CA LYS A 273 -22.09 -2.12 -7.09
C LYS A 273 -21.23 -3.38 -6.92
N THR A 274 -21.69 -4.37 -6.15
CA THR A 274 -20.96 -5.61 -5.87
C THR A 274 -21.80 -6.83 -6.27
N PRO A 275 -22.07 -7.04 -7.58
CA PRO A 275 -22.94 -8.14 -8.03
C PRO A 275 -22.30 -9.55 -7.87
N TYR A 276 -20.98 -9.63 -7.73
CA TYR A 276 -20.24 -10.89 -7.62
C TYR A 276 -19.17 -10.83 -6.52
N TRP A 277 -18.78 -12.01 -6.03
CA TRP A 277 -17.50 -12.25 -5.35
C TRP A 277 -16.58 -13.05 -6.28
N TYR A 278 -15.31 -13.17 -5.93
CA TYR A 278 -14.28 -13.81 -6.75
C TYR A 278 -13.62 -14.94 -5.97
N ASP A 279 -13.41 -16.09 -6.60
CA ASP A 279 -12.91 -17.32 -5.95
C ASP A 279 -11.38 -17.40 -5.83
N GLY A 280 -10.67 -16.39 -6.35
CA GLY A 280 -9.21 -16.32 -6.34
C GLY A 280 -8.55 -16.89 -7.59
N GLN A 281 -9.33 -17.19 -8.65
CA GLN A 281 -8.79 -17.50 -9.98
C GLN A 281 -9.28 -16.48 -11.02
N ILE A 282 -8.40 -16.09 -11.94
CA ILE A 282 -8.66 -15.21 -13.09
C ILE A 282 -7.95 -15.81 -14.31
#